data_AF-A0A519R1X5-F1
#
_entry.id   AF-A0A519R1X5-F1
#
_cell.length_a   1.000
_cell.length_b   1.000
_cell.length_c   1.000
_cell.angle_alpha   90.00
_cell.angle_beta   90.00
_cell.angle_gamma   90.00
#
_symmetry.space_group_name_H-M   'P 1'
#
loop_
_entity.id
_entity.type
_entity.pdbx_description
1 polymer ?
#
loop_
_entity_poly.entity_id
_entity_poly.type
_entity_poly.pdbx_seq_one_letter_code
_entity_poly.pdbx_strand_id
1 'polypeptide(L)'
;MKKNLIIYLTIFVVTLTSCEKLLDKEPTDKLSIADLFKDVSGAKTALAGAYSGLLSEDYYQKNMMVYPDLLGGNIKYSKTINTRLNDIYDVVQTPIESSLNATYISIYQQLNNVNNIIQYTPTAAGSNTEKTKILAEAKCLRALLHFDALRTFGMEH
;
A
#
# COMPACT_ATOMS: atom_id res chain seq x y z
N MET A 1 -52.23 -21.24 -33.92
CA MET A 1 -51.89 -21.07 -32.48
C MET A 1 -50.59 -21.76 -32.07
N LYS A 2 -50.31 -23.02 -32.47
CA LYS A 2 -49.05 -23.73 -32.13
C LYS A 2 -47.76 -23.07 -32.67
N LYS A 3 -47.82 -22.40 -33.82
CA LYS A 3 -46.66 -21.70 -34.45
C LYS A 3 -46.18 -20.49 -33.64
N ASN A 4 -47.10 -19.78 -32.99
CA ASN A 4 -46.77 -18.61 -32.15
C ASN A 4 -46.18 -19.06 -30.81
N LEU A 5 -46.64 -20.20 -30.27
CA LEU A 5 -46.08 -20.80 -29.05
C LEU A 5 -44.59 -21.18 -29.22
N ILE A 6 -44.23 -21.73 -30.39
CA ILE A 6 -42.84 -22.08 -30.72
C ILE A 6 -41.96 -20.82 -30.76
N ILE A 7 -42.45 -19.70 -31.31
CA ILE A 7 -41.71 -18.43 -31.36
C ILE A 7 -41.47 -17.88 -29.95
N TYR A 8 -42.49 -17.89 -29.09
CA TYR A 8 -42.34 -17.43 -27.69
C TYR A 8 -41.39 -18.33 -26.89
N LEU A 9 -41.40 -19.65 -27.14
CA LEU A 9 -40.49 -20.59 -26.49
C LEU A 9 -39.03 -20.36 -26.92
N THR A 10 -38.79 -20.13 -28.21
CA THR A 10 -37.43 -19.85 -28.72
C THR A 10 -36.88 -18.54 -28.16
N ILE A 11 -37.70 -17.50 -28.06
CA ILE A 11 -37.30 -16.21 -27.45
C ILE A 11 -36.95 -16.39 -25.97
N PHE A 12 -37.72 -17.18 -25.23
CA PHE A 12 -37.44 -17.46 -23.83
C PHE A 12 -36.12 -18.22 -23.62
N VAL A 13 -35.77 -19.15 -24.52
CA VAL A 13 -34.49 -19.88 -24.44
C VAL A 13 -33.29 -18.97 -24.70
N VAL A 14 -33.42 -17.98 -25.60
CA VAL A 14 -32.36 -17.00 -25.87
C VAL A 14 -32.13 -16.04 -24.68
N THR A 15 -33.17 -15.76 -23.88
CA THR A 15 -33.01 -14.95 -22.66
C THR A 15 -32.27 -15.65 -21.51
N LEU A 16 -32.08 -16.98 -21.59
CA LEU A 16 -31.36 -17.76 -20.57
C LEU A 16 -29.86 -17.88 -20.86
N THR A 17 -29.37 -17.41 -22.01
CA THR A 17 -27.92 -17.39 -22.31
C THR A 17 -27.31 -16.10 -21.77
N SER A 18 -26.81 -16.14 -20.54
CA SER A 18 -25.97 -15.07 -19.99
C SER A 18 -24.53 -15.23 -20.50
N CYS A 19 -23.94 -14.15 -21.02
CA CYS A 19 -22.55 -14.14 -21.46
C CYS A 19 -21.63 -13.88 -20.25
N GLU A 20 -21.40 -14.91 -19.43
CA GLU A 20 -20.58 -14.81 -18.20
C GLU A 20 -19.13 -14.35 -18.51
N LYS A 21 -18.56 -14.81 -19.63
CA LYS A 21 -17.17 -14.51 -20.03
C LYS A 21 -16.88 -13.05 -20.38
N LEU A 22 -17.91 -12.21 -20.52
CA LEU A 22 -17.74 -10.78 -20.85
C LEU A 22 -17.53 -9.92 -19.59
N LEU A 23 -17.85 -10.46 -18.40
CA LEU A 23 -17.66 -9.78 -17.11
C LEU A 23 -16.35 -10.15 -16.40
N ASP A 24 -15.73 -11.28 -16.74
CA ASP A 24 -14.42 -11.70 -16.20
C ASP A 24 -13.26 -11.06 -16.98
N LYS A 25 -13.24 -9.72 -17.04
CA LYS A 25 -12.09 -9.00 -17.57
C LYS A 25 -11.21 -8.56 -16.40
N GLU A 26 -10.29 -9.43 -16.01
CA GLU A 26 -9.20 -9.04 -15.11
C GLU A 26 -8.52 -7.79 -15.68
N PRO A 27 -8.32 -6.74 -14.88
CA PRO A 27 -7.69 -5.51 -15.36
C PRO A 27 -6.26 -5.84 -15.84
N THR A 28 -6.02 -5.72 -17.14
CA THR A 28 -4.74 -6.06 -17.79
C THR A 28 -3.54 -5.25 -17.26
N ASP A 29 -3.81 -4.15 -16.57
CA ASP A 29 -2.80 -3.21 -16.07
C ASP A 29 -2.50 -3.37 -14.58
N LYS A 30 -3.18 -4.28 -13.87
CA LYS A 30 -2.94 -4.54 -12.44
C LYS A 30 -2.57 -5.99 -12.21
N LEU A 31 -1.35 -6.21 -11.76
CA LEU A 31 -0.92 -7.53 -11.30
C LEU A 31 -1.74 -7.92 -10.06
N SER A 32 -2.47 -9.03 -10.15
CA SER A 32 -3.26 -9.53 -9.01
C SER A 32 -2.33 -9.96 -7.87
N ILE A 33 -2.84 -9.97 -6.63
CA ILE A 33 -2.07 -10.50 -5.48
C ILE A 33 -1.69 -11.97 -5.72
N ALA A 34 -2.59 -12.75 -6.31
CA ALA A 34 -2.34 -14.15 -6.64
C ALA A 34 -1.17 -14.30 -7.64
N ASP A 35 -1.13 -13.46 -8.67
CA ASP A 35 -0.05 -13.48 -9.66
C ASP A 35 1.26 -12.93 -9.11
N LEU A 36 1.20 -11.89 -8.27
CA LEU A 36 2.38 -11.31 -7.63
C LEU A 36 3.05 -12.29 -6.65
N PHE A 37 2.27 -13.10 -5.93
CA PHE A 37 2.80 -14.06 -4.97
C PHE A 37 2.78 -15.51 -5.48
N LYS A 38 2.72 -15.72 -6.80
CA LYS A 38 2.79 -17.05 -7.41
C LYS A 38 4.11 -17.77 -7.13
N ASP A 39 5.21 -17.01 -7.08
CA ASP A 39 6.57 -17.52 -6.89
C ASP A 39 7.43 -16.57 -6.03
N VAL A 40 8.60 -17.07 -5.62
CA VAL A 40 9.56 -16.32 -4.81
C VAL A 40 10.07 -15.06 -5.52
N SER A 41 10.12 -15.04 -6.85
CA SER A 41 10.56 -13.86 -7.60
C SER A 41 9.58 -12.71 -7.42
N GLY A 42 8.28 -12.99 -7.53
CA GLY A 42 7.24 -12.02 -7.27
C GLY A 42 7.22 -11.53 -5.82
N ALA A 43 7.44 -12.43 -4.85
CA ALA A 43 7.60 -12.04 -3.44
C ALA A 43 8.81 -11.11 -3.20
N LYS A 44 9.93 -11.33 -3.90
CA LYS A 44 11.09 -10.42 -3.87
C LYS A 44 10.77 -9.06 -4.48
N THR A 45 10.02 -9.03 -5.58
CA THR A 45 9.57 -7.77 -6.19
C THR A 45 8.68 -6.98 -5.23
N ALA A 46 7.75 -7.66 -4.54
CA ALA A 46 6.93 -7.02 -3.52
C ALA A 46 7.78 -6.46 -2.37
N LEU A 47 8.78 -7.22 -1.88
CA LEU A 47 9.72 -6.76 -0.86
C LEU A 47 10.53 -5.55 -1.31
N ALA A 48 11.06 -5.56 -2.54
CA ALA A 48 11.76 -4.42 -3.12
C ALA A 48 10.84 -3.17 -3.22
N GLY A 49 9.57 -3.37 -3.55
CA GLY A 49 8.56 -2.31 -3.54
C GLY A 49 8.34 -1.72 -2.14
N ALA A 50 8.28 -2.55 -1.10
CA ALA A 50 8.18 -2.08 0.29
C ALA A 50 9.41 -1.25 0.71
N TYR A 51 10.63 -1.69 0.37
CA TYR A 51 11.84 -0.90 0.60
C TYR A 51 11.86 0.41 -0.18
N SER A 52 11.50 0.38 -1.47
CA SER A 52 11.41 1.59 -2.31
C SER A 52 10.41 2.59 -1.72
N GLY A 53 9.31 2.08 -1.17
CA GLY A 53 8.31 2.85 -0.47
C GLY A 53 8.81 3.63 0.75
N LEU A 54 9.86 3.16 1.41
CA LEU A 54 10.52 3.90 2.49
C LEU A 54 11.18 5.19 1.96
N LEU A 55 11.69 5.15 0.71
CA LEU A 55 12.40 6.24 0.06
C LEU A 55 11.47 7.32 -0.52
N SER A 56 10.20 7.36 -0.11
CA SER A 56 9.31 8.47 -0.45
C SER A 56 9.70 9.75 0.31
N GLU A 57 9.51 10.90 -0.32
CA GLU A 57 9.60 12.21 0.35
C GLU A 57 8.68 12.30 1.57
N ASP A 58 7.52 11.65 1.50
CA ASP A 58 6.57 11.66 2.60
C ASP A 58 7.02 10.77 3.77
N TYR A 59 8.16 10.07 3.65
CA TYR A 59 8.69 9.19 4.69
C TYR A 59 10.20 9.39 4.93
N TYR A 60 11.08 8.40 4.66
CA TYR A 60 12.50 8.48 5.03
C TYR A 60 13.35 9.38 4.14
N GLN A 61 12.92 9.70 2.91
CA GLN A 61 13.70 10.61 2.08
C GLN A 61 13.70 12.04 2.63
N LYS A 62 12.64 12.46 3.34
CA LYS A 62 12.54 13.84 3.86
C LYS A 62 11.83 13.93 5.20
N ASN A 63 10.54 13.57 5.30
CA ASN A 63 9.75 13.90 6.50
C ASN A 63 10.33 13.34 7.80
N MET A 64 10.72 12.06 7.84
CA MET A 64 11.31 11.44 9.04
C MET A 64 12.71 11.97 9.39
N MET A 65 13.39 12.59 8.43
CA MET A 65 14.73 13.16 8.62
C MET A 65 14.66 14.63 9.05
N VAL A 66 13.72 15.40 8.49
CA VAL A 66 13.67 16.85 8.64
C VAL A 66 12.73 17.28 9.77
N TYR A 67 11.58 16.61 9.95
CA TYR A 67 10.58 17.06 10.90
C TYR A 67 11.07 17.04 12.37
N PRO A 68 11.78 16.00 12.85
CA PRO A 68 12.30 16.01 14.22
C PRO A 68 13.25 17.16 14.49
N ASP A 69 14.10 17.52 13.51
CA ASP A 69 15.05 18.64 13.65
C ASP A 69 14.37 20.01 13.58
N LEU A 70 13.28 20.16 12.82
CA LEU A 70 12.46 21.37 12.85
C LEU A 70 11.76 21.53 14.21
N LEU A 71 11.11 20.46 14.69
CA LEU A 71 10.41 20.46 15.98
C LEU A 71 11.36 20.62 17.17
N GLY A 72 12.59 20.10 17.05
CA GLY A 72 13.65 20.27 18.04
C GLY A 72 14.36 21.64 17.96
N GLY A 73 14.05 22.47 16.95
CA GLY A 73 14.68 23.78 16.76
C GLY A 73 16.12 23.74 16.25
N ASN A 74 16.60 22.59 15.74
CA ASN A 74 17.95 22.40 15.22
C ASN A 74 18.15 23.02 13.82
N ILE A 75 17.06 23.18 13.05
CA ILE A 75 17.09 23.68 11.67
C ILE A 75 16.18 24.89 11.54
N LYS A 76 16.66 25.90 10.81
CA LYS A 76 15.85 27.03 10.30
C LYS A 76 15.72 26.92 8.79
N TYR A 77 14.60 27.37 8.24
CA TYR A 77 14.37 27.42 6.80
C TYR A 77 13.72 28.74 6.40
N SER A 78 13.74 29.04 5.10
CA SER A 78 13.05 30.21 4.56
C SER A 78 11.59 29.89 4.30
N LYS A 79 10.69 30.52 5.07
CA LYS A 79 9.23 30.42 4.89
C LYS A 79 8.76 30.86 3.50
N THR A 80 9.53 31.71 2.83
CA THR A 80 9.25 32.19 1.47
C THR A 80 9.52 31.13 0.41
N ILE A 81 10.35 30.12 0.70
CA ILE A 81 10.77 29.10 -0.27
C ILE A 81 9.95 27.80 -0.11
N ASN A 82 9.58 27.42 1.12
CA ASN A 82 8.91 26.15 1.37
C ASN A 82 7.79 26.27 2.40
N THR A 83 6.60 26.61 1.93
CA THR A 83 5.41 26.75 2.80
C THR A 83 4.93 25.42 3.39
N ARG A 84 5.33 24.26 2.82
CA ARG A 84 4.94 22.91 3.29
C ARG A 84 5.55 22.53 4.65
N LEU A 85 6.48 23.32 5.18
CA LEU A 85 7.10 23.09 6.47
C LEU A 85 6.58 24.04 7.56
N ASN A 86 5.72 25.00 7.20
CA ASN A 86 5.23 26.03 8.13
C ASN A 86 4.47 25.43 9.30
N ASP A 87 3.57 24.50 9.03
CA ASP A 87 2.75 23.87 10.07
C ASP A 87 3.62 23.05 11.04
N ILE A 88 4.65 22.37 10.52
CA ILE A 88 5.61 21.61 11.31
C ILE A 88 6.47 22.53 12.18
N TYR A 89 7.04 23.56 11.59
CA TYR A 89 7.98 24.45 12.28
C TYR A 89 7.29 25.36 13.31
N ASP A 90 6.11 25.89 13.00
CA ASP A 90 5.36 26.75 13.91
C ASP A 90 4.53 25.95 14.92
N VAL A 91 4.49 24.62 14.79
CA VAL A 91 3.75 23.68 15.66
C VAL A 91 2.25 24.02 15.71
N VAL A 92 1.67 24.24 14.53
CA VAL A 92 0.25 24.63 14.37
C VAL A 92 -0.59 23.54 13.69
N GLN A 93 -0.12 22.30 13.71
CA GLN A 93 -0.83 21.17 13.11
C GLN A 93 -2.16 20.91 13.82
N THR A 94 -3.18 20.56 13.04
CA THR A 94 -4.51 20.18 13.56
C THR A 94 -4.87 18.78 13.08
N PRO A 95 -5.90 18.14 13.67
CA PRO A 95 -6.41 16.87 13.16
C PRO A 95 -6.95 16.92 11.73
N ILE A 96 -7.31 18.12 11.24
CA ILE A 96 -7.88 18.33 9.90
C ILE A 96 -6.75 18.65 8.90
N GLU A 97 -5.83 19.53 9.30
CA GLU A 97 -4.74 20.03 8.45
C GLU A 97 -3.40 19.80 9.13
N SER A 98 -2.62 18.87 8.57
CA SER A 98 -1.27 18.56 9.03
C SER A 98 -0.44 17.94 7.90
N SER A 99 0.77 18.44 7.71
CA SER A 99 1.78 17.85 6.81
C SER A 99 2.22 16.46 7.28
N LEU A 100 1.97 16.10 8.55
CA LEU A 100 2.21 14.74 9.07
C LEU A 100 1.22 13.71 8.49
N ASN A 101 0.07 14.13 7.95
CA ASN A 101 -0.92 13.21 7.39
C ASN A 101 -0.34 12.37 6.24
N ALA A 102 0.50 12.98 5.39
CA ALA A 102 1.17 12.26 4.31
C ALA A 102 2.13 11.19 4.86
N THR A 103 2.86 11.49 5.94
CA THR A 103 3.74 10.53 6.63
C THR A 103 2.95 9.39 7.23
N TYR A 104 1.84 9.68 7.91
CA TYR A 104 0.95 8.67 8.46
C TYR A 104 0.43 7.73 7.37
N ILE A 105 -0.08 8.28 6.27
CA ILE A 105 -0.56 7.51 5.12
C ILE A 105 0.56 6.64 4.55
N SER A 106 1.76 7.20 4.36
CA SER A 106 2.90 6.46 3.81
C SER A 106 3.28 5.26 4.68
N ILE A 107 3.38 5.44 6.00
CA ILE A 107 3.68 4.36 6.95
C ILE A 107 2.64 3.23 6.84
N TYR A 108 1.35 3.56 6.87
CA TYR A 108 0.30 2.54 6.84
C TYR A 108 0.14 1.87 5.46
N GLN A 109 0.45 2.57 4.38
CA GLN A 109 0.54 1.97 3.05
C GLN A 109 1.66 0.92 2.99
N GLN A 110 2.85 1.25 3.49
CA GLN A 110 3.94 0.27 3.54
C GLN A 110 3.67 -0.86 4.53
N LEU A 111 2.98 -0.58 5.63
CA LEU A 111 2.56 -1.61 6.59
C LEU A 111 1.63 -2.63 5.93
N ASN A 112 0.69 -2.16 5.09
CA ASN A 112 -0.18 -3.04 4.30
C ASN A 112 0.64 -3.89 3.31
N ASN A 113 1.54 -3.28 2.54
CA ASN A 113 2.42 -3.99 1.61
C ASN A 113 3.24 -5.09 2.32
N VAL A 114 3.83 -4.76 3.46
CA VAL A 114 4.59 -5.70 4.30
C VAL A 114 3.71 -6.82 4.85
N ASN A 115 2.48 -6.52 5.30
CA ASN A 115 1.54 -7.54 5.75
C ASN A 115 1.15 -8.50 4.63
N ASN A 116 0.93 -8.02 3.41
CA ASN A 116 0.69 -8.87 2.24
C ASN A 116 1.89 -9.80 1.97
N ILE A 117 3.12 -9.28 2.03
CA ILE A 117 4.33 -10.11 1.89
C ILE A 117 4.36 -11.22 2.94
N ILE A 118 4.10 -10.89 4.21
CA ILE A 118 4.10 -11.85 5.31
C ILE A 118 3.00 -12.91 5.12
N GLN A 119 1.83 -12.50 4.63
CA GLN A 119 0.68 -13.37 4.43
C GLN A 119 0.84 -14.33 3.25
N TYR A 120 1.33 -13.85 2.10
CA TYR A 120 1.27 -14.60 0.84
C TYR A 120 2.60 -15.24 0.42
N THR A 121 3.76 -14.78 0.93
CA THR A 121 5.05 -15.43 0.65
C THR A 121 5.10 -16.93 1.04
N PRO A 122 4.47 -17.40 2.13
CA PRO A 122 4.48 -18.81 2.49
C PRO A 122 3.88 -19.73 1.41
N THR A 123 2.88 -19.25 0.68
CA THR A 123 2.18 -20.01 -0.38
C THR A 123 2.89 -19.95 -1.73
N ALA A 124 3.87 -19.07 -1.90
CA ALA A 124 4.59 -18.90 -3.16
C ALA A 124 5.45 -20.12 -3.51
N ALA A 125 5.51 -20.47 -4.79
CA ALA A 125 6.40 -21.53 -5.30
C ALA A 125 7.87 -21.09 -5.25
N GLY A 126 8.77 -22.00 -4.84
CA GLY A 126 10.22 -21.74 -4.82
C GLY A 126 10.91 -22.14 -3.51
N SER A 127 12.16 -21.74 -3.37
CA SER A 127 13.04 -22.14 -2.26
C SER A 127 12.50 -21.71 -0.89
N ASN A 128 12.41 -22.65 0.04
CA ASN A 128 12.05 -22.35 1.43
C ASN A 128 13.07 -21.42 2.09
N THR A 129 14.35 -21.57 1.79
CA THR A 129 15.41 -20.69 2.30
C THR A 129 15.18 -19.24 1.87
N GLU A 130 14.77 -19.01 0.62
CA GLU A 130 14.48 -17.66 0.14
C GLU A 130 13.21 -17.09 0.77
N LYS A 131 12.14 -17.90 0.88
CA LYS A 131 10.92 -17.49 1.59
C LYS A 131 11.21 -17.09 3.04
N THR A 132 12.03 -17.85 3.76
CA THR A 132 12.43 -17.51 5.13
C THR A 132 13.18 -16.18 5.21
N LYS A 133 14.09 -15.89 4.27
CA LYS A 133 14.79 -14.60 4.20
C LYS A 133 13.82 -13.44 3.97
N ILE A 134 12.95 -13.56 2.98
CA ILE A 134 11.94 -12.54 2.64
C ILE A 134 11.04 -12.26 3.86
N LEU A 135 10.57 -13.31 4.53
CA LEU A 135 9.72 -13.18 5.72
C LEU A 135 10.45 -12.55 6.90
N ALA A 136 11.75 -12.80 7.06
CA ALA A 136 12.56 -12.17 8.10
C ALA A 136 12.71 -10.67 7.85
N GLU A 137 13.06 -10.27 6.63
CA GLU A 137 13.16 -8.86 6.23
C GLU A 137 11.81 -8.14 6.37
N ALA A 138 10.73 -8.74 5.89
CA ALA A 138 9.39 -8.18 6.02
C ALA A 138 8.98 -7.97 7.48
N LYS A 139 9.31 -8.90 8.39
CA LYS A 139 9.06 -8.73 9.83
C LYS A 139 9.89 -7.59 10.43
N CYS A 140 11.13 -7.43 10.01
CA CYS A 140 11.98 -6.30 10.41
C CYS A 140 11.37 -4.97 9.97
N LEU A 141 10.96 -4.87 8.69
CA LEU A 141 10.27 -3.70 8.15
C LEU A 141 8.98 -3.41 8.91
N ARG A 142 8.18 -4.43 9.24
CA ARG A 142 6.97 -4.24 10.03
C ARG A 142 7.25 -3.65 11.41
N ALA A 143 8.30 -4.13 12.08
CA ALA A 143 8.72 -3.60 13.38
C ALA A 143 9.16 -2.14 13.25
N LEU A 144 9.93 -1.79 12.22
CA LEU A 144 10.35 -0.42 11.92
C LEU A 144 9.15 0.51 11.70
N LEU A 145 8.20 0.10 10.85
CA LEU A 145 7.00 0.87 10.55
C LEU A 145 6.15 1.14 11.81
N HIS A 146 5.99 0.13 12.67
CA HIS A 146 5.29 0.30 13.95
C HIS A 146 6.05 1.22 14.91
N PHE A 147 7.38 1.09 14.99
CA PHE A 147 8.21 1.95 15.81
C PHE A 147 8.11 3.42 15.35
N ASP A 148 8.13 3.66 14.04
CA ASP A 148 8.00 5.00 13.46
C ASP A 148 6.63 5.61 13.71
N ALA A 149 5.56 4.83 13.56
CA ALA A 149 4.23 5.27 13.90
C ALA A 149 4.13 5.67 15.39
N LEU A 150 4.67 4.82 16.28
CA LEU A 150 4.61 5.06 17.71
C LEU A 150 5.42 6.30 18.13
N ARG A 151 6.67 6.45 17.65
CA ARG A 151 7.50 7.59 18.04
C ARG A 151 7.02 8.93 17.47
N THR A 152 6.24 8.90 16.39
CA THR A 152 5.77 10.13 15.71
C THR A 152 4.38 10.55 16.21
N PHE A 153 3.50 9.59 16.51
CA PHE A 153 2.09 9.84 16.81
C PHE A 153 1.64 9.32 18.18
N GLY A 154 2.50 8.58 18.88
CA GLY A 154 2.23 8.16 20.25
C GLY A 154 2.20 9.37 21.18
N MET A 155 1.19 9.44 22.04
CA MET A 155 1.15 10.44 23.10
C MET A 155 2.06 9.98 24.24
N GLU A 156 2.94 10.86 24.72
CA GLU A 156 3.54 10.70 26.05
C GLU A 156 2.48 11.11 27.08
N HIS A 157 2.17 10.21 28.01
CA HIS A 157 1.34 10.47 29.18
C HIS A 157 2.21 10.87 30.37
#